data_AF-A0A9D4KMC6-F1
#
_entry.id   AF-A0A9D4KMC6-F1
#
_cell.length_a   1.000
_cell.length_b   1.000
_cell.length_c   1.000
_cell.angle_alpha   90.00
_cell.angle_beta   90.00
_cell.angle_gamma   90.00
#
_symmetry.space_group_name_H-M   'P 1'
#
loop_
_entity.id
_entity.type
_entity.pdbx_description
1 polymer ?
#
loop_
_entity_poly.entity_id
_entity_poly.type
_entity_poly.pdbx_seq_one_letter_code
_entity_poly.pdbx_strand_id
1 'polypeptide(L)'
;MCFADTTEQLRKDTLKENPIPVIDFSKLGLNVSQNACDEDSLKTVGSQIRDAFSKSGFCYLTNYGIQQTEIDHFMEVSKQFFYQTTEEKNKCVRGTERNFGWVAVEREHLNPERPGDLKEAFNYCPSDDLNNWPTPEF
;
A
#
# COMPACT_ATOMS: atom_id res chain seq x y z
N MET A 1 -30.05 -18.60 -13.09
CA MET A 1 -30.61 -17.83 -11.96
C MET A 1 -29.43 -17.33 -11.14
N CYS A 2 -29.19 -16.01 -11.15
CA CYS A 2 -27.97 -15.36 -10.65
C CYS A 2 -27.85 -15.42 -9.13
N PHE A 3 -26.84 -16.12 -8.61
CA PHE A 3 -26.44 -16.07 -7.19
C PHE A 3 -25.28 -15.10 -6.92
N ALA A 4 -24.71 -14.48 -7.95
CA ALA A 4 -23.61 -13.51 -7.80
C ALA A 4 -24.07 -12.09 -7.41
N ASP A 5 -25.37 -11.80 -7.49
CA ASP A 5 -25.92 -10.44 -7.37
C ASP A 5 -26.14 -10.03 -5.89
N THR A 6 -26.54 -10.97 -5.05
CA THR A 6 -26.90 -10.68 -3.64
C THR A 6 -25.69 -10.38 -2.76
N THR A 7 -24.56 -11.06 -2.97
CA THR A 7 -23.33 -10.83 -2.19
C THR A 7 -22.65 -9.50 -2.53
N GLU A 8 -22.64 -9.13 -3.81
CA GLU A 8 -22.14 -7.83 -4.26
C GLU A 8 -23.02 -6.68 -3.78
N GLN A 9 -24.35 -6.87 -3.82
CA GLN A 9 -25.29 -5.88 -3.30
C GLN A 9 -25.15 -5.71 -1.77
N LEU A 10 -25.09 -6.81 -1.01
CA LEU A 10 -24.82 -6.78 0.43
C LEU A 10 -23.47 -6.12 0.78
N ARG A 11 -22.43 -6.36 -0.02
CA ARG A 11 -21.12 -5.71 0.14
C ARG A 11 -21.21 -4.20 -0.08
N LYS A 12 -21.90 -3.77 -1.14
CA LYS A 12 -22.11 -2.35 -1.45
C LYS A 12 -22.94 -1.65 -0.39
N ASP A 13 -23.96 -2.32 0.13
CA ASP A 13 -24.82 -1.79 1.19
C ASP A 13 -24.05 -1.70 2.52
N THR A 14 -23.23 -2.70 2.84
CA THR A 14 -22.32 -2.65 4.01
C THR A 14 -21.29 -1.51 3.91
N LEU A 15 -20.73 -1.25 2.72
CA LEU A 15 -19.82 -0.11 2.50
C LEU A 15 -20.51 1.25 2.55
N LYS A 16 -21.80 1.32 2.18
CA LYS A 16 -22.62 2.53 2.35
C LYS A 16 -22.94 2.81 3.82
N GLU A 17 -23.19 1.76 4.61
CA GLU A 17 -23.48 1.88 6.04
C GLU A 17 -22.22 2.13 6.88
N ASN A 18 -21.06 1.64 6.44
CA ASN A 18 -19.76 1.86 7.08
C ASN A 18 -18.73 2.37 6.06
N PRO A 19 -18.79 3.66 5.68
CA PRO A 19 -17.80 4.23 4.76
C PRO A 19 -16.41 4.18 5.38
N ILE A 20 -15.39 3.93 4.56
CA ILE A 20 -13.99 4.03 4.97
C ILE A 20 -13.70 5.53 5.24
N PRO A 21 -13.39 5.93 6.48
CA PRO A 21 -13.22 7.33 6.82
C PRO A 21 -11.95 7.91 6.19
N VAL A 22 -12.01 9.20 5.85
CA VAL A 22 -10.84 10.01 5.50
C VAL A 22 -10.46 10.83 6.74
N ILE A 23 -9.23 10.67 7.22
CA ILE A 23 -8.71 11.31 8.42
C ILE A 23 -7.71 12.40 8.02
N ASP A 24 -7.94 13.62 8.49
CA ASP A 24 -7.07 14.77 8.19
C ASP A 24 -5.86 14.82 9.14
N PHE A 25 -4.66 14.71 8.56
CA PHE A 25 -3.39 14.81 9.26
C PHE A 25 -2.75 16.19 9.17
N SER A 26 -3.46 17.24 8.73
CA SER A 26 -2.91 18.60 8.56
C SER A 26 -2.22 19.18 9.82
N LYS A 27 -2.53 18.68 11.01
CA LYS A 27 -1.89 19.05 12.30
C LYS A 27 -0.80 18.08 12.77
N LEU A 28 -0.70 16.91 12.16
CA LEU A 28 0.17 15.79 12.56
C LEU A 28 1.07 15.30 11.40
N GLY A 29 0.98 15.94 10.23
CA GLY A 29 1.70 15.55 9.03
C GLY A 29 3.21 15.71 9.19
N LEU A 30 3.96 15.01 8.35
CA LEU A 30 5.43 14.99 8.38
C LEU A 30 6.07 16.36 8.12
N ASN A 31 5.33 17.27 7.48
CA ASN A 31 5.74 18.64 7.17
C ASN A 31 5.36 19.66 8.25
N VAL A 32 4.85 19.20 9.40
CA VAL A 32 4.40 20.05 10.50
C VAL A 32 5.41 19.97 11.65
N SER A 33 5.70 21.11 12.28
CA SER A 33 6.55 21.13 13.47
C SER A 33 5.91 20.36 14.62
N GLN A 34 6.70 19.61 15.38
CA GLN A 34 6.22 18.77 16.50
C GLN A 34 5.47 19.56 17.59
N ASN A 35 5.70 20.87 17.69
CA ASN A 35 5.03 21.76 18.63
C ASN A 35 3.75 22.42 18.07
N ALA A 36 3.38 22.15 16.82
CA ALA A 36 2.23 22.78 16.17
C ALA A 36 0.91 22.00 16.37
N CYS A 37 0.98 20.78 16.94
CA CYS A 37 -0.19 20.00 17.29
C CYS A 37 -0.53 20.22 18.77
N ASP A 38 -1.72 20.76 19.05
CA ASP A 38 -2.26 20.79 20.40
C ASP A 38 -2.79 19.42 20.84
N GLU A 39 -2.92 19.23 22.15
CA GLU A 39 -3.35 17.95 22.75
C GLU A 39 -4.74 17.51 22.28
N ASP A 40 -5.65 18.45 22.03
CA ASP A 40 -7.02 18.17 21.58
C ASP A 40 -7.05 17.66 20.14
N SER A 41 -6.25 18.25 19.26
CA SER A 41 -6.03 17.79 17.88
C SER A 41 -5.47 16.37 17.86
N LEU A 42 -4.46 16.08 18.69
CA LEU A 42 -3.88 14.75 18.82
C LEU A 42 -4.91 13.71 19.30
N LYS A 43 -5.68 14.03 20.35
CA LYS A 43 -6.75 13.15 20.86
C LYS A 43 -7.84 12.91 19.81
N THR A 44 -8.21 13.95 19.06
CA THR A 44 -9.24 13.87 18.02
C THR A 44 -8.81 12.90 16.92
N VAL A 45 -7.63 13.11 16.34
CA VAL A 45 -7.12 12.23 15.27
C VAL A 45 -6.88 10.82 15.80
N GLY A 46 -6.32 10.67 17.01
CA GLY A 46 -6.16 9.36 17.65
C GLY A 46 -7.49 8.60 17.84
N SER A 47 -8.55 9.30 18.24
CA SER A 47 -9.89 8.71 18.36
C SER A 47 -10.45 8.30 17.00
N GLN A 48 -10.24 9.11 15.94
CA GLN A 48 -10.67 8.77 14.58
C GLN A 48 -9.96 7.53 14.05
N ILE A 49 -8.65 7.41 14.28
CA ILE A 49 -7.85 6.24 13.88
C ILE A 49 -8.34 4.99 14.62
N ARG A 50 -8.52 5.08 15.94
CA ARG A 50 -9.04 3.96 16.75
C ARG A 50 -10.41 3.51 16.24
N ASP A 51 -11.31 4.46 16.01
CA ASP A 51 -12.67 4.16 15.52
C ASP A 51 -12.65 3.52 14.13
N ALA A 52 -11.81 4.01 13.21
CA ALA A 52 -11.65 3.44 11.89
C ALA A 52 -11.20 1.97 11.96
N PHE A 53 -10.13 1.70 12.72
CA PHE A 53 -9.62 0.34 12.88
C PHE A 53 -10.53 -0.58 13.70
N SER A 54 -11.40 -0.03 14.56
CA SER A 54 -12.37 -0.82 15.33
C SER A 54 -13.65 -1.14 14.56
N LYS A 55 -13.99 -0.37 13.52
CA LYS A 55 -15.24 -0.49 12.76
C LYS A 55 -15.01 -1.06 11.36
N SER A 56 -14.34 -0.30 10.49
CA SER A 56 -14.08 -0.68 9.10
C SER A 56 -12.80 -1.50 8.95
N GLY A 57 -11.84 -1.33 9.85
CA GLY A 57 -10.48 -1.88 9.72
C GLY A 57 -9.59 -1.09 8.75
N PHE A 58 -10.10 -0.01 8.15
CA PHE A 58 -9.41 0.79 7.13
C PHE A 58 -9.71 2.28 7.30
N CYS A 59 -8.77 3.13 6.89
CA CYS A 59 -8.97 4.57 6.70
C CYS A 59 -8.12 5.06 5.52
N TYR A 60 -8.49 6.22 4.96
CA TYR A 60 -7.61 7.02 4.13
C TYR A 60 -7.03 8.16 4.96
N LEU A 61 -5.78 8.51 4.72
CA LEU A 61 -5.17 9.70 5.31
C LEU A 61 -5.08 10.80 4.26
N THR A 62 -5.32 12.04 4.65
CA THR A 62 -5.05 13.24 3.84
C THR A 62 -4.15 14.21 4.60
N ASN A 63 -3.46 15.11 3.89
CA ASN A 63 -2.56 16.11 4.48
C ASN A 63 -1.49 15.51 5.41
N TYR A 64 -1.01 14.30 5.09
CA TYR A 64 0.00 13.57 5.86
C TYR A 64 1.44 14.09 5.65
N GLY A 65 1.64 15.02 4.72
CA GLY A 65 2.87 15.81 4.62
C GLY A 65 3.95 15.27 3.69
N ILE A 66 3.74 14.14 3.00
CA ILE A 66 4.60 13.73 1.88
C ILE A 66 4.21 14.57 0.66
N GLN A 67 5.19 15.16 -0.03
CA GLN A 67 4.90 16.01 -1.17
C GLN A 67 4.42 15.18 -2.36
N GLN A 68 3.47 15.71 -3.14
CA GLN A 68 2.98 15.03 -4.34
C GLN A 68 4.12 14.75 -5.32
N THR A 69 5.11 15.63 -5.42
CA THR A 69 6.30 15.44 -6.26
C THR A 69 7.15 14.23 -5.86
N GLU A 70 7.24 13.91 -4.56
CA GLU A 70 7.94 12.72 -4.07
C GLU A 70 7.16 11.45 -4.42
N ILE A 71 5.84 11.47 -4.29
CA ILE A 71 4.96 10.37 -4.68
C ILE A 71 5.05 10.13 -6.18
N ASP A 72 4.97 11.19 -6.99
CA ASP A 72 5.03 11.11 -8.45
C ASP A 72 6.37 10.54 -8.92
N HIS A 73 7.47 11.00 -8.33
CA HIS A 73 8.80 10.48 -8.62
C HIS A 73 8.94 9.01 -8.23
N PHE A 74 8.46 8.60 -7.05
CA PHE A 74 8.45 7.19 -6.64
C PHE A 74 7.65 6.32 -7.64
N MET A 75 6.48 6.79 -8.06
CA MET A 75 5.64 6.08 -9.04
C MET A 75 6.28 6.02 -10.43
N GLU A 76 7.03 7.04 -10.83
CA GLU A 76 7.81 7.03 -12.08
C GLU A 76 8.91 5.97 -12.04
N VAL A 77 9.75 5.97 -10.99
CA VAL A 77 10.82 4.98 -10.80
C VAL A 77 10.24 3.56 -10.71
N SER A 78 9.12 3.38 -10.01
CA SER A 78 8.42 2.09 -9.94
C SER A 78 7.98 1.60 -11.32
N LYS A 79 7.38 2.47 -12.14
CA LYS A 79 6.98 2.12 -13.52
C LYS A 79 8.18 1.77 -14.40
N GLN A 80 9.26 2.55 -14.32
CA GLN A 80 10.50 2.26 -15.06
C GLN A 80 10.99 0.85 -14.75
N PHE A 81 11.01 0.45 -13.48
CA PHE A 81 11.35 -0.92 -13.10
C PHE A 81 10.42 -1.97 -13.70
N PHE A 82 9.10 -1.83 -13.53
CA PHE A 82 8.15 -2.85 -13.99
C PHE A 82 8.02 -2.94 -15.51
N TYR A 83 8.37 -1.89 -16.25
CA TYR A 83 8.42 -1.87 -17.72
C TYR A 83 9.63 -2.57 -18.32
N GLN A 84 10.62 -2.95 -17.51
CA GLN A 84 11.74 -3.75 -17.98
C GLN A 84 11.30 -5.16 -18.38
N THR A 85 12.18 -5.84 -19.12
CA THR A 85 11.98 -7.24 -19.48
C THR A 85 11.99 -8.12 -18.24
N THR A 86 11.33 -9.28 -18.33
CA THR A 86 11.39 -10.31 -17.29
C THR A 86 12.84 -10.74 -16.98
N GLU A 87 13.73 -10.75 -17.97
CA GLU A 87 15.15 -11.08 -17.79
C GLU A 87 15.84 -10.09 -16.85
N GLU A 88 15.63 -8.80 -17.05
CA GLU A 88 16.20 -7.77 -16.18
C GLU A 88 15.60 -7.82 -14.77
N LYS A 89 14.27 -7.95 -14.64
CA LYS A 89 13.61 -8.04 -13.33
C LYS A 89 14.04 -9.29 -12.54
N ASN A 90 14.38 -10.38 -13.23
CA ASN A 90 14.89 -11.61 -12.59
C ASN A 90 16.23 -11.42 -11.87
N LYS A 91 17.05 -10.42 -12.25
CA LYS A 91 18.31 -10.12 -11.56
C LYS A 91 18.08 -9.73 -10.09
N CYS A 92 16.90 -9.22 -9.78
CA CYS A 92 16.49 -8.81 -8.44
C CYS A 92 15.42 -9.74 -7.85
N VAL A 93 15.29 -10.99 -8.32
CA VAL A 93 14.22 -11.91 -7.90
C VAL A 93 14.21 -12.14 -6.38
N ARG A 94 13.02 -12.12 -5.78
CA ARG A 94 12.83 -12.45 -4.36
C ARG A 94 13.25 -13.89 -4.10
N GLY A 95 14.08 -14.13 -3.10
CA GLY A 95 14.44 -15.49 -2.67
C GLY A 95 13.32 -16.17 -1.87
N THR A 96 13.54 -17.40 -1.40
CA THR A 96 12.68 -18.07 -0.41
C THR A 96 13.03 -17.63 1.03
N GLU A 97 14.31 -17.35 1.28
CA GLU A 97 14.83 -17.05 2.62
C GLU A 97 14.62 -15.59 3.06
N ARG A 98 14.42 -14.68 2.09
CA ARG A 98 14.29 -13.23 2.34
C ARG A 98 13.06 -12.68 1.68
N ASN A 99 12.39 -11.76 2.37
CA ASN A 99 11.22 -11.06 1.84
C ASN A 99 11.59 -9.78 1.09
N PHE A 100 12.63 -9.84 0.27
CA PHE A 100 13.17 -8.70 -0.49
C PHE A 100 13.33 -9.07 -1.96
N GLY A 101 12.97 -8.16 -2.87
CA GLY A 101 13.16 -8.30 -4.31
C GLY A 101 11.86 -8.52 -5.09
N TRP A 102 12.01 -8.82 -6.39
CA TRP A 102 10.93 -8.94 -7.36
C TRP A 102 10.16 -10.26 -7.27
N VAL A 103 8.84 -10.15 -7.38
CA VAL A 103 7.86 -11.24 -7.37
C VAL A 103 7.16 -11.24 -8.72
N ALA A 104 7.37 -12.29 -9.50
CA ALA A 104 6.73 -12.46 -10.79
C ALA A 104 5.21 -12.70 -10.67
N VAL A 105 4.51 -12.46 -11.78
CA VAL A 105 3.11 -12.85 -11.97
C VAL A 105 2.91 -14.33 -11.64
N GLU A 106 1.78 -14.66 -11.01
CA GLU A 106 1.38 -16.01 -10.57
C GLU A 106 2.29 -16.67 -9.52
N ARG A 107 3.38 -16.01 -9.11
CA ARG A 107 4.27 -16.55 -8.06
C ARG A 107 3.59 -16.63 -6.70
N GLU A 108 2.69 -15.70 -6.41
CA GLU A 108 1.89 -15.71 -5.20
C GLU A 108 0.51 -16.28 -5.48
N HIS A 109 0.09 -17.18 -4.59
CA HIS A 109 -1.09 -18.01 -4.78
C HIS A 109 -1.61 -18.45 -3.40
N LEU A 110 -2.43 -17.59 -2.78
CA LEU A 110 -2.91 -17.82 -1.41
C LEU A 110 -4.04 -18.87 -1.32
N ASN A 111 -4.87 -19.00 -2.34
CA ASN A 111 -5.93 -20.00 -2.41
C ASN A 111 -5.59 -21.05 -3.47
N PRO A 112 -5.11 -22.26 -3.10
CA PRO A 112 -4.62 -23.31 -4.01
C PRO A 112 -5.64 -23.76 -5.08
N GLU A 113 -6.92 -23.42 -4.91
CA GLU A 113 -8.01 -23.76 -5.83
C GLU A 113 -8.21 -22.73 -6.95
N ARG A 114 -7.44 -21.64 -6.99
CA ARG A 114 -7.56 -20.56 -7.99
C ARG A 114 -6.26 -20.41 -8.79
N PRO A 115 -6.26 -19.73 -9.94
CA PRO A 115 -5.01 -19.32 -10.57
C PRO A 115 -4.20 -18.40 -9.64
N GLY A 116 -2.89 -18.34 -9.87
CA GLY A 116 -2.01 -17.41 -9.16
C GLY A 116 -2.40 -15.95 -9.40
N ASP A 117 -1.92 -15.06 -8.55
CA ASP A 117 -2.28 -13.66 -8.61
C ASP A 117 -1.74 -13.01 -9.90
N LEU A 118 -2.63 -12.33 -10.64
CA LEU A 118 -2.28 -11.54 -11.83
C LEU A 118 -1.67 -10.18 -11.44
N LYS A 119 -0.57 -10.25 -10.69
CA LYS A 119 0.21 -9.09 -10.25
C LYS A 119 1.68 -9.46 -10.19
N GLU A 120 2.54 -8.49 -10.45
CA GLU A 120 3.92 -8.53 -10.00
C GLU A 120 4.12 -7.55 -8.84
N ALA A 121 5.19 -7.75 -8.07
CA ALA A 121 5.53 -6.88 -6.95
C ALA A 121 7.05 -6.77 -6.77
N PHE A 122 7.49 -5.76 -6.04
CA PHE A 122 8.86 -5.65 -5.56
C PHE A 122 8.81 -5.35 -4.07
N ASN A 123 9.41 -6.22 -3.25
CA ASN A 123 9.40 -6.05 -1.81
C ASN A 123 10.68 -5.31 -1.38
N TYR A 124 10.50 -4.14 -0.77
CA TYR A 124 11.57 -3.38 -0.15
C TYR A 124 11.70 -3.74 1.34
N CYS A 125 12.94 -3.93 1.79
CA CYS A 125 13.29 -4.16 3.19
C CYS A 125 14.50 -3.26 3.54
N PRO A 126 14.35 -2.30 4.47
CA PRO A 126 15.42 -1.36 4.82
C PRO A 126 16.72 -1.98 5.35
N SER A 127 16.67 -3.22 5.85
CA SER A 127 17.79 -3.91 6.50
C SER A 127 18.52 -4.92 5.61
N ASP A 128 18.07 -5.15 4.38
CA ASP A 128 18.67 -6.15 3.50
C ASP A 128 19.84 -5.58 2.68
N ASP A 129 20.95 -6.32 2.68
CA ASP A 129 22.22 -6.00 2.02
C ASP A 129 22.04 -5.70 0.52
N LEU A 130 22.66 -4.61 0.06
CA LEU A 130 22.30 -3.81 -1.12
C LEU A 130 22.58 -4.48 -2.48
N ASN A 131 22.96 -5.76 -2.51
CA ASN A 131 23.48 -6.42 -3.71
C ASN A 131 22.40 -6.84 -4.72
N ASN A 132 21.12 -6.77 -4.35
CA ASN A 132 19.99 -7.19 -5.20
C ASN A 132 19.10 -6.01 -5.61
N TRP A 133 19.58 -4.78 -5.45
CA TRP A 133 18.84 -3.61 -5.92
C TRP A 133 18.86 -3.50 -7.44
N PRO A 134 17.76 -3.04 -8.04
CA PRO A 134 17.80 -2.56 -9.40
C PRO A 134 18.89 -1.45 -9.50
N THR A 135 19.84 -1.56 -10.45
CA THR A 135 20.88 -0.53 -10.64
C THR A 135 20.34 0.71 -11.36
N PRO A 136 21.00 1.87 -11.30
CA PRO A 136 20.51 3.08 -11.99
C PRO A 136 20.52 3.00 -13.53
N GLU A 137 21.08 1.94 -14.15
CA GLU A 137 21.32 1.85 -15.60
C GLU A 137 20.17 1.22 -16.41
N PHE A 138 18.93 1.28 -15.92
CA PHE A 138 17.77 0.82 -16.69
C PHE A 138 17.22 1.85 -17.66
#